data_AF-A0A9N9KEF2-F1
#
_entry.id   AF-A0A9N9KEF2-F1
#
_cell.length_a   1.000
_cell.length_b   1.000
_cell.length_c   1.000
_cell.angle_alpha   90.00
_cell.angle_beta   90.00
_cell.angle_gamma   90.00
#
_symmetry.space_group_name_H-M   'P 1'
#
loop_
_entity.id
_entity.type
_entity.pdbx_description
1 polymer ?
#
loop_
_entity_poly.entity_id
_entity_poly.type
_entity_poly.pdbx_seq_one_letter_code
_entity_poly.pdbx_strand_id
1 'polypeptide(L)'
;WTEGTEIVNTTLNQRWTQQYKPITDIRDNTYNSLIATIYEDEVVKIIKLMSNNKAPGPSLISYEVFKHLEENGIKLLCLLYNKIIEVGAVPKDWINSN
;
A
#
# COMPACT_ATOMS: atom_id res chain seq x y z
N TRP A 1 -16.18 -11.22 27.62
CA TRP A 1 -16.87 -10.44 26.56
C TRP A 1 -16.45 -10.87 25.15
N THR A 2 -16.17 -12.17 24.93
CA THR A 2 -16.05 -12.74 23.60
C THR A 2 -16.72 -14.11 23.63
N GLU A 3 -18.05 -14.10 23.66
CA GLU A 3 -18.82 -15.27 23.24
C GLU A 3 -18.74 -15.32 21.71
N GLY A 4 -18.53 -16.52 21.18
CA GLY A 4 -18.28 -16.77 19.76
C GLY A 4 -19.37 -16.12 18.90
N THR A 5 -18.97 -15.09 18.15
CA THR A 5 -19.85 -14.49 17.16
C THR A 5 -19.97 -15.49 16.02
N GLU A 6 -21.12 -16.13 15.90
CA GLU A 6 -21.50 -16.87 14.69
C GLU A 6 -21.23 -15.97 13.48
N ILE A 7 -20.54 -16.50 12.48
CA ILE A 7 -20.29 -15.79 11.22
C ILE A 7 -21.64 -15.69 10.51
N VAL A 8 -22.41 -14.65 10.84
CA VAL A 8 -23.64 -14.33 10.11
C VAL A 8 -23.18 -13.95 8.71
N ASN A 9 -23.50 -14.78 7.71
CA ASN A 9 -23.35 -14.45 6.30
C ASN A 9 -24.20 -13.21 6.03
N THR A 10 -23.60 -12.04 6.25
CA THR A 10 -24.28 -10.77 6.19
C THR A 10 -24.38 -10.40 4.72
N THR A 11 -25.47 -10.82 4.07
CA THR A 11 -25.82 -10.35 2.74
C THR A 11 -25.82 -8.82 2.75
N LEU A 12 -25.04 -8.22 1.85
CA LEU A 12 -24.97 -6.78 1.68
C LEU A 12 -26.39 -6.24 1.47
N ASN A 13 -26.77 -5.20 2.20
CA ASN A 13 -28.05 -4.54 1.96
C ASN A 13 -28.09 -3.94 0.55
N GLN A 14 -29.28 -3.52 0.10
CA GLN A 14 -29.48 -3.02 -1.25
C GLN A 14 -28.59 -1.82 -1.60
N ARG A 15 -28.36 -0.91 -0.65
CA ARG A 15 -27.48 0.27 -0.83
C ARG A 15 -26.07 -0.17 -1.22
N TRP A 16 -25.45 -1.06 -0.43
CA TRP A 16 -24.09 -1.50 -0.70
C TRP A 16 -24.00 -2.44 -1.90
N THR A 17 -25.02 -3.27 -2.12
CA THR A 17 -25.11 -4.11 -3.33
C THR A 17 -25.08 -3.26 -4.60
N GLN A 18 -25.72 -2.09 -4.60
CA GLN A 18 -25.68 -1.17 -5.73
C GLN A 18 -24.33 -0.44 -5.83
N GLN A 19 -23.77 0.00 -4.70
CA GLN A 19 -22.49 0.73 -4.66
C GLN A 19 -21.31 -0.10 -5.17
N TYR A 20 -21.28 -1.40 -4.84
CA TYR A 20 -20.17 -2.30 -5.20
C TYR A 20 -20.45 -3.11 -6.48
N LYS A 21 -21.43 -2.72 -7.30
CA LYS A 21 -21.61 -3.35 -8.62
C LYS A 21 -20.32 -3.20 -9.44
N PRO A 22 -19.82 -4.28 -10.08
CA PRO A 22 -18.64 -4.19 -10.93
C PRO A 22 -18.82 -3.15 -12.04
N ILE A 23 -17.78 -2.34 -12.26
CA ILE A 23 -17.72 -1.44 -13.40
C ILE A 23 -17.50 -2.29 -14.65
N THR A 24 -18.35 -2.13 -15.66
CA THR A 24 -18.35 -2.97 -16.87
C THR A 24 -17.39 -2.51 -17.96
N ASP A 25 -16.99 -1.25 -17.92
CA ASP A 25 -16.10 -0.64 -18.92
C ASP A 25 -14.97 0.10 -18.20
N ILE A 26 -13.82 -0.58 -18.10
CA ILE A 26 -12.58 0.00 -17.59
C ILE A 26 -11.70 0.23 -18.81
N ARG A 27 -11.35 1.50 -19.07
CA ARG A 27 -10.44 1.81 -20.17
C ARG A 27 -9.09 1.14 -19.93
N ASP A 28 -8.46 0.64 -20.98
CA ASP A 28 -7.14 -0.02 -20.89
C ASP A 28 -6.07 0.85 -20.22
N ASN A 29 -6.17 2.17 -20.37
CA ASN A 29 -5.22 3.14 -19.80
C ASN A 29 -5.53 3.57 -18.36
N THR A 30 -6.59 3.03 -17.74
CA THR A 30 -7.07 3.45 -16.40
C THR A 30 -5.98 3.32 -15.34
N TYR A 31 -5.08 2.35 -15.50
CA TYR A 31 -4.02 2.05 -14.53
C TYR A 31 -2.63 2.52 -14.97
N ASN A 32 -2.48 3.11 -16.16
CA ASN A 32 -1.16 3.47 -16.70
C ASN A 32 -0.37 4.40 -15.79
N SER A 33 -1.05 5.33 -15.11
CA SER A 33 -0.40 6.23 -14.14
C SER A 33 0.05 5.51 -12.86
N LEU A 34 -0.62 4.44 -12.46
CA LEU A 34 -0.30 3.67 -11.25
C LEU A 34 0.88 2.72 -11.46
N ILE A 35 1.09 2.26 -12.69
CA ILE A 35 2.20 1.38 -13.08
C ILE A 35 3.34 2.13 -13.76
N ALA A 36 3.30 3.46 -13.75
CA ALA A 36 4.38 4.27 -14.27
C ALA A 36 5.67 4.04 -13.48
N THR A 37 6.81 4.20 -14.14
CA THR A 37 8.12 4.16 -13.49
C THR A 37 8.20 5.24 -12.43
N ILE A 38 8.62 4.84 -11.23
CA ILE A 38 8.88 5.74 -10.09
C ILE A 38 10.30 6.25 -10.19
N TYR A 39 10.50 7.55 -9.98
CA TYR A 39 11.81 8.19 -9.94
C TYR A 39 12.27 8.48 -8.51
N GLU A 40 13.59 8.56 -8.31
CA GLU A 40 14.19 8.78 -6.97
C GLU A 40 13.74 10.11 -6.34
N ASP A 41 13.55 11.16 -7.13
CA ASP A 41 13.08 12.47 -6.65
C ASP A 41 11.64 12.40 -6.12
N GLU A 42 10.80 11.57 -6.71
CA GLU A 42 9.45 11.28 -6.21
C GLU A 42 9.51 10.59 -4.85
N VAL A 43 10.39 9.59 -4.71
CA VAL A 43 10.61 8.89 -3.43
C VAL A 43 11.08 9.86 -2.35
N VAL A 44 12.06 10.72 -2.66
CA VAL A 44 12.56 11.76 -1.74
C VAL A 44 11.44 12.72 -1.34
N LYS A 45 10.63 13.16 -2.29
CA LYS A 45 9.51 14.08 -2.05
C LYS A 45 8.50 13.45 -1.09
N ILE A 46 8.14 12.19 -1.29
CA ILE A 46 7.18 11.48 -0.43
C ILE A 46 7.74 11.26 0.97
N ILE A 47 9.00 10.82 1.11
CA ILE A 47 9.64 10.63 2.41
C ILE A 47 9.65 11.93 3.23
N LYS A 48 9.93 13.08 2.58
CA LYS A 48 9.89 14.39 3.24
C LYS A 48 8.49 14.75 3.76
N LEU A 49 7.44 14.35 3.06
CA LEU A 49 6.05 14.61 3.40
C LEU A 49 5.49 13.71 4.52
N MET A 50 6.20 12.63 4.88
CA MET A 50 5.75 11.74 5.97
C MET A 50 5.60 12.51 7.28
N SER A 51 4.54 12.26 8.04
CA SER A 51 4.30 12.93 9.33
C SER A 51 5.28 12.44 10.41
N ASN A 52 5.81 13.36 11.21
CA ASN A 52 6.66 13.05 12.36
C ASN A 52 5.82 12.57 13.56
N ASN A 53 6.48 11.90 14.50
CA ASN A 53 5.97 11.46 15.80
C ASN A 53 4.75 10.54 15.71
N LYS A 54 4.66 9.74 14.65
CA LYS A 54 3.68 8.65 14.58
C LYS A 54 4.16 7.51 15.46
N ALA A 55 3.23 6.85 16.14
CA ALA A 55 3.54 5.65 16.91
C ALA A 55 4.15 4.62 15.96
N PRO A 56 5.38 4.14 16.22
CA PRO A 56 5.98 3.10 15.40
C PRO A 56 5.16 1.82 15.52
N GLY A 57 5.11 1.03 14.44
CA GLY A 57 4.48 -0.28 14.48
C GLY A 57 5.27 -1.28 15.34
N PRO A 58 4.85 -2.56 15.37
CA PRO A 58 5.53 -3.61 16.13
C PRO A 58 7.02 -3.79 15.80
N SER A 59 7.45 -3.36 14.60
CA SER A 59 8.86 -3.37 14.18
C SER A 59 9.72 -2.30 14.85
N LEU A 60 9.10 -1.34 15.56
CA LEU A 60 9.75 -0.17 16.16
C LEU A 60 10.44 0.78 15.15
N ILE A 61 10.27 0.54 13.85
CA ILE A 61 10.78 1.42 12.79
C ILE A 61 9.79 2.57 12.64
N SER A 62 10.23 3.76 13.02
CA SER A 62 9.46 4.98 12.88
C SER A 62 9.63 5.60 11.48
N TYR A 63 8.71 6.49 11.08
CA TYR A 63 8.80 7.15 9.77
C TYR A 63 10.03 8.05 9.64
N GLU A 64 10.57 8.52 10.76
CA GLU A 64 11.79 9.31 10.82
C GLU A 64 13.00 8.52 10.32
N VAL A 65 13.04 7.19 10.47
CA VAL A 65 14.14 6.37 9.96
C VAL A 65 14.29 6.56 8.45
N PHE A 66 13.18 6.61 7.72
CA PHE A 66 13.20 6.83 6.27
C PHE A 66 13.68 8.23 5.89
N LYS A 67 13.43 9.23 6.75
CA LYS A 67 13.91 10.61 6.52
C LYS A 67 15.43 10.75 6.65
N HIS A 68 16.08 9.82 7.35
CA HIS A 68 17.52 9.78 7.53
C HIS A 68 18.22 8.80 6.57
N LEU A 69 17.49 8.23 5.60
CA LEU A 69 18.10 7.39 4.58
C LEU A 69 19.09 8.20 3.74
N GLU A 70 20.29 7.64 3.60
CA GLU A 70 21.27 8.11 2.63
C GLU A 70 20.81 7.80 1.19
N GLU A 71 21.50 8.40 0.21
CA GLU A 71 21.18 8.25 -1.21
C GLU A 71 21.06 6.79 -1.66
N ASN A 72 21.95 5.91 -1.18
CA ASN A 72 21.90 4.48 -1.48
C ASN A 72 20.62 3.80 -0.97
N GLY A 73 20.09 4.26 0.17
CA GLY A 73 18.83 3.79 0.72
C GLY A 73 17.64 4.21 -0.13
N ILE A 74 17.63 5.46 -0.61
CA ILE A 74 16.63 5.95 -1.55
C ILE A 74 16.65 5.15 -2.86
N LYS A 75 17.83 4.92 -3.42
CA LYS A 75 18.03 4.09 -4.62
C LYS A 75 17.48 2.69 -4.44
N LEU A 76 17.78 2.06 -3.29
CA LEU A 76 17.28 0.73 -2.97
C LEU A 76 15.75 0.69 -2.88
N LEU A 77 15.13 1.67 -2.23
CA LEU A 77 13.66 1.77 -2.16
C LEU A 77 13.04 1.96 -3.54
N CYS A 78 13.59 2.89 -4.35
CA CYS A 78 13.12 3.15 -5.70
C CYS A 78 13.20 1.90 -6.58
N LEU A 79 14.33 1.18 -6.52
CA LEU A 79 14.52 -0.08 -7.22
C LEU A 79 13.51 -1.14 -6.76
N LEU A 80 13.30 -1.27 -5.45
CA LEU A 80 12.34 -2.21 -4.89
C LEU A 80 10.90 -1.92 -5.37
N TYR A 81 10.46 -0.66 -5.32
CA TYR A 81 9.11 -0.29 -5.74
C TYR A 81 8.89 -0.54 -7.23
N ASN A 82 9.83 -0.12 -8.07
CA ASN A 82 9.76 -0.41 -9.50
C ASN A 82 9.77 -1.92 -9.77
N LYS A 83 10.54 -2.71 -9.00
CA LYS A 83 10.56 -4.16 -9.18
C LYS A 83 9.24 -4.82 -8.81
N ILE A 84 8.56 -4.32 -7.76
CA ILE A 84 7.23 -4.79 -7.37
C ILE A 84 6.21 -4.51 -8.49
N ILE A 85 6.26 -3.31 -9.09
CA ILE A 85 5.38 -2.92 -10.21
C ILE A 85 5.65 -3.80 -11.44
N GLU A 86 6.92 -3.98 -11.80
CA GLU A 86 7.35 -4.79 -12.95
C GLU A 86 6.92 -6.26 -12.82
N VAL A 87 7.13 -6.85 -11.64
CA VAL A 87 6.82 -8.26 -11.38
C VAL A 87 5.32 -8.46 -11.14
N GLY A 88 4.61 -7.42 -10.68
CA GLY A 88 3.21 -7.52 -10.27
C GLY A 88 2.99 -8.36 -9.01
N ALA A 89 4.02 -8.51 -8.17
CA ALA A 89 3.96 -9.30 -6.94
C ALA A 89 4.65 -8.59 -5.77
N VAL A 90 4.01 -8.66 -4.60
CA VAL A 90 4.58 -8.22 -3.32
C VAL A 90 5.10 -9.45 -2.54
N PRO A 91 6.09 -9.27 -1.65
CA PRO A 91 6.54 -10.35 -0.77
C PRO A 91 5.37 -10.98 0.00
N LYS A 92 5.31 -12.32 0.02
CA LYS A 92 4.22 -13.06 0.69
C LYS A 92 4.10 -12.70 2.17
N ASP A 93 5.22 -12.42 2.82
CA ASP A 93 5.27 -12.06 4.24
C ASP A 93 4.55 -10.74 4.56
N TRP A 94 4.37 -9.85 3.58
CA TRP A 94 3.62 -8.60 3.76
C TRP A 94 2.12 -8.82 3.91
N ILE A 95 1.61 -9.93 3.37
CA ILE A 95 0.17 -10.26 3.36
C ILE A 95 -0.20 -11.05 4.63
N ASN A 96 0.77 -11.73 5.24
CA ASN A 96 0.55 -12.66 6.36
C ASN A 96 0.91 -12.08 7.74
N SER A 97 0.89 -10.75 7.91
CA SER A 97 1.11 -10.15 9.23
C SER A 97 -0.11 -10.42 10.14
N ASN A 98 0.00 -11.47 10.97
CA ASN A 98 -0.91 -11.82 12.06
C ASN A 98 -0.95 -10.74 13.15
#